data_AF-A0ABD7BTQ2-F1
#
_entry.id   AF-A0ABD7BTQ2-F1
#
_cell.length_a   1.000
_cell.length_b   1.000
_cell.length_c   1.000
_cell.angle_alpha   90.00
_cell.angle_beta   90.00
_cell.angle_gamma   90.00
#
_symmetry.space_group_name_H-M   'P 1'
#
loop_
_entity.id
_entity.type
_entity.pdbx_description
1 polymer ?
#
loop_
_entity_poly.entity_id
_entity_poly.type
_entity_poly.pdbx_seq_one_letter_code
_entity_poly.pdbx_strand_id
1 'polypeptide(L)'
;MGTQFAFDWRQIIHSRKNMAVLGLFMAAFIVAFFALSWTKRLDVTQTSQATANAALANYAEYNLDTLSQAQKPLLANLDAQNSATGVIGLGLQLDEPDTTRNGLLSLRTAQLAMRQHHYKALNTMPLPPLHQLTGDVRSLNVLKSEGRPAATSVSTSASYIVLVLPYLGWITGAAAILLSCDSWIERRRHRTLITARPLTAGLAGSSRLLMLTGFYILTLLAGFALMVATPALIAGLGDFNYPIAVMGTAILPLWQYILLFGGLTILAGIWLISFSMLVNTWITNVYLTAFIVTAAGLLPVMLPQLFHFLWFLPMPYLDSYATLSGTLVDRLNQPLASVVIGTGLLFLWTFVNLFIFGLRVKKEAA
;
A
#
# COMPACT_ATOMS: atom_id res chain seq x y z
N MET A 1 -33.11 -4.01 15.95
CA MET A 1 -31.74 -3.80 15.42
C MET A 1 -30.66 -4.25 16.40
N GLY A 2 -30.64 -3.80 17.66
CA GLY A 2 -29.58 -4.14 18.63
C GLY A 2 -29.34 -5.65 18.88
N THR A 3 -30.37 -6.48 18.86
CA THR A 3 -30.25 -7.94 19.06
C THR A 3 -29.66 -8.70 17.85
N GLN A 4 -29.74 -8.13 16.65
CA GLN A 4 -29.14 -8.69 15.44
C GLN A 4 -27.66 -8.31 15.35
N PHE A 5 -27.36 -7.06 15.69
CA PHE A 5 -25.99 -6.56 15.81
C PHE A 5 -25.18 -7.36 16.84
N ALA A 6 -25.73 -7.56 18.05
CA ALA A 6 -25.07 -8.35 19.08
C ALA A 6 -24.84 -9.80 18.66
N PHE A 7 -25.75 -10.39 17.88
CA PHE A 7 -25.60 -11.74 17.35
C PHE A 7 -24.49 -11.83 16.30
N ASP A 8 -24.52 -10.96 15.28
CA ASP A 8 -23.51 -10.94 14.22
C ASP A 8 -22.11 -10.63 14.80
N TRP A 9 -22.03 -9.74 15.79
CA TRP A 9 -20.80 -9.42 16.51
C TRP A 9 -20.23 -10.64 17.27
N ARG A 10 -21.07 -11.33 18.04
CA ARG A 10 -20.66 -12.55 18.76
C ARG A 10 -20.17 -13.62 17.81
N GLN A 11 -20.86 -13.81 16.69
CA GLN A 11 -20.47 -14.77 15.65
C GLN A 11 -19.10 -14.42 15.06
N ILE A 12 -18.83 -13.14 14.80
CA ILE A 12 -17.54 -12.69 14.25
C ILE A 12 -16.41 -12.92 15.25
N ILE A 13 -16.56 -12.55 16.52
CA ILE A 13 -15.51 -12.72 17.55
C ILE A 13 -15.24 -14.19 17.87
N HIS A 14 -16.29 -15.02 17.96
CA HIS A 14 -16.12 -16.44 18.30
C HIS A 14 -15.71 -17.31 17.10
N SER A 15 -15.66 -16.73 15.90
CA SER A 15 -15.17 -17.42 14.72
C SER A 15 -13.67 -17.68 14.83
N ARG A 16 -13.29 -18.96 14.90
CA ARG A 16 -11.88 -19.40 14.90
C ARG A 16 -11.12 -18.83 13.71
N LYS A 17 -11.78 -18.72 12.54
CA LYS A 17 -11.21 -18.13 11.33
C LYS A 17 -10.86 -16.65 11.56
N ASN A 18 -11.79 -15.84 12.05
CA ASN A 18 -11.57 -14.41 12.24
C ASN A 18 -10.50 -14.14 13.32
N MET A 19 -10.50 -14.93 14.39
CA MET A 19 -9.45 -14.86 15.41
C MET A 19 -8.09 -15.29 14.89
N ALA A 20 -8.03 -16.31 14.03
CA ALA A 20 -6.78 -16.71 13.37
C ALA A 20 -6.28 -15.63 12.41
N VAL A 21 -7.16 -15.01 11.61
CA VAL A 21 -6.79 -13.89 10.72
C VAL A 21 -6.29 -12.69 11.53
N LEU A 22 -6.97 -12.33 12.63
CA LEU A 22 -6.51 -11.30 13.55
C LEU A 22 -5.13 -11.63 14.11
N GLY A 23 -4.94 -12.85 14.62
CA GLY A 23 -3.67 -13.31 15.19
C GLY A 23 -2.53 -13.29 14.16
N LEU A 24 -2.77 -13.78 12.94
CA LEU A 24 -1.80 -13.74 11.84
C LEU A 24 -1.46 -12.31 11.42
N PHE A 25 -2.47 -11.43 11.34
CA PHE A 25 -2.27 -10.03 11.01
C PHE A 25 -1.44 -9.31 12.09
N MET A 26 -1.70 -9.55 13.38
CA MET A 26 -0.87 -9.02 14.48
C MET A 26 0.56 -9.58 14.44
N ALA A 27 0.71 -10.90 14.25
CA ALA A 27 2.00 -11.55 14.20
C ALA A 27 2.85 -11.04 13.03
N ALA A 28 2.24 -10.76 11.88
CA ALA A 28 2.93 -10.20 10.72
C ALA A 28 3.64 -8.87 11.05
N PHE A 29 3.01 -7.97 11.82
CA PHE A 29 3.64 -6.70 12.21
C PHE A 29 4.81 -6.87 13.18
N ILE A 30 4.68 -7.79 14.13
CA ILE A 30 5.74 -8.06 15.11
C ILE A 30 6.93 -8.70 14.40
N VAL A 31 6.69 -9.75 13.61
CA VAL A 31 7.73 -10.47 12.87
C VAL A 31 8.40 -9.55 11.84
N ALA A 32 7.62 -8.76 11.09
CA ALA A 32 8.19 -7.79 10.14
C ALA A 32 9.08 -6.77 10.84
N PHE A 33 8.69 -6.25 12.00
CA PHE A 33 9.51 -5.33 12.76
C PHE A 33 10.84 -5.97 13.17
N PHE A 34 10.80 -7.15 13.81
CA PHE A 34 12.04 -7.81 14.23
C PHE A 34 12.92 -8.18 13.04
N ALA A 35 12.35 -8.74 11.98
CA ALA A 35 13.09 -9.07 10.76
C ALA A 35 13.79 -7.83 10.17
N LEU A 36 13.08 -6.71 10.04
CA LEU A 36 13.63 -5.47 9.50
C LEU A 36 14.64 -4.81 10.45
N SER A 37 14.36 -4.78 11.75
CA SER A 37 15.28 -4.22 12.75
C SER A 37 16.59 -5.02 12.85
N TRP A 38 16.54 -6.35 12.65
CA TRP A 38 17.70 -7.22 12.78
C TRP A 38 18.64 -7.07 11.60
N THR A 39 18.11 -6.73 10.43
CA THR A 39 18.95 -6.35 9.27
C THR A 39 19.67 -5.01 9.47
N LYS A 40 19.28 -4.19 10.47
CA LYS A 40 19.83 -2.86 10.85
C LYS A 40 20.05 -1.85 9.70
N ARG A 41 19.69 -2.20 8.47
CA ARG A 41 19.97 -1.46 7.26
C ARG A 41 18.65 -1.28 6.55
N LEU A 42 18.21 -0.03 6.40
CA LEU A 42 17.12 0.25 5.49
C LEU A 42 17.46 -0.29 4.10
N ASP A 43 16.40 -0.57 3.35
CA ASP A 43 16.34 -0.86 1.92
C ASP A 43 17.24 0.07 1.10
N VAL A 44 17.58 1.26 1.61
CA VAL A 44 18.58 2.19 1.06
C VAL A 44 19.88 1.52 0.64
N THR A 45 20.44 0.60 1.42
CA THR A 45 21.71 -0.07 1.05
C THR A 45 21.55 -1.11 -0.05
N GLN A 46 20.48 -1.90 -0.01
CA GLN A 46 20.21 -2.89 -1.05
C GLN A 46 19.79 -2.23 -2.35
N THR A 47 18.92 -1.22 -2.29
CA THR A 47 18.51 -0.41 -3.44
C THR A 47 19.67 0.40 -4.00
N SER A 48 20.54 0.99 -3.17
CA SER A 48 21.74 1.68 -3.64
C SER A 48 22.70 0.72 -4.31
N GLN A 49 22.92 -0.47 -3.75
CA GLN A 49 23.77 -1.51 -4.35
C GLN A 49 23.16 -2.06 -5.65
N ALA A 50 21.85 -2.31 -5.69
CA ALA A 50 21.16 -2.72 -6.91
C ALA A 50 21.25 -1.65 -8.00
N THR A 51 21.12 -0.37 -7.62
CA THR A 51 21.30 0.77 -8.54
C THR A 51 22.74 0.86 -9.03
N ALA A 52 23.73 0.71 -8.14
CA ALA A 52 25.14 0.70 -8.51
C ALA A 52 25.49 -0.46 -9.44
N ASN A 53 25.01 -1.67 -9.15
CA ASN A 53 25.21 -2.85 -9.99
C ASN A 53 24.53 -2.69 -11.36
N ALA A 54 23.32 -2.14 -11.39
CA ALA A 54 22.62 -1.83 -12.64
C ALA A 54 23.34 -0.73 -13.44
N ALA A 55 23.91 0.27 -12.76
CA ALA A 55 24.73 1.28 -13.41
C ALA A 55 25.97 0.63 -14.04
N LEU A 56 26.74 -0.14 -13.28
CA LEU A 56 27.91 -0.90 -13.74
C LEU A 56 27.59 -1.84 -14.91
N ALA A 57 26.46 -2.56 -14.86
CA ALA A 57 26.03 -3.40 -15.97
C ALA A 57 25.76 -2.59 -17.24
N ASN A 58 25.16 -1.39 -17.11
CA ASN A 58 24.96 -0.50 -18.24
C ASN A 58 26.28 0.08 -18.77
N TYR A 59 27.29 0.36 -17.93
CA TYR A 59 28.61 0.78 -18.41
C TYR A 59 29.23 -0.26 -19.34
N ALA A 60 29.08 -1.55 -19.04
CA ALA A 60 29.66 -2.62 -19.84
C ALA A 60 29.10 -2.70 -21.28
N GLU A 61 27.92 -2.14 -21.53
CA GLU A 61 27.33 -2.07 -22.87
C GLU A 61 27.87 -0.90 -23.71
N TYR A 62 28.51 0.11 -23.11
CA TYR A 62 29.02 1.28 -23.82
C TYR A 62 30.55 1.27 -23.91
N ASN A 63 31.07 1.35 -25.13
CA ASN A 63 32.50 1.47 -25.36
C ASN A 63 32.96 2.92 -25.14
N LEU A 64 33.74 3.15 -24.07
CA LEU A 64 34.20 4.47 -23.61
C LEU A 64 34.95 5.27 -24.69
N ASP A 65 35.63 4.58 -25.61
CA ASP A 65 36.48 5.19 -26.64
C ASP A 65 35.70 5.66 -27.88
N THR A 66 34.41 5.29 -28.01
CA THR A 66 33.56 5.65 -29.17
C THR A 66 32.27 6.37 -28.78
N LEU A 67 32.28 7.06 -27.63
CA LEU A 67 31.09 7.73 -27.11
C LEU A 67 30.59 8.83 -28.07
N SER A 68 29.37 8.65 -28.56
CA SER A 68 28.65 9.71 -29.27
C SER A 68 28.36 10.88 -28.33
N GLN A 69 28.29 12.11 -28.87
CA GLN A 69 27.87 13.31 -28.13
C GLN A 69 26.52 13.11 -27.40
N ALA A 70 25.63 12.29 -27.95
CA ALA A 70 24.34 11.97 -27.34
C ALA A 70 24.43 11.03 -26.11
N GLN A 71 25.54 10.31 -25.93
CA GLN A 71 25.74 9.32 -24.85
C GLN A 71 26.47 9.91 -23.64
N LYS A 72 27.18 11.04 -23.79
CA LYS A 72 27.89 11.71 -22.70
C LYS A 72 26.99 12.12 -21.52
N PRO A 73 25.78 12.67 -21.74
CA PRO A 73 24.87 13.01 -20.63
C PRO A 73 24.36 11.80 -19.86
N LEU A 74 24.17 10.67 -20.56
CA LEU A 74 23.79 9.40 -19.93
C LEU A 74 24.91 8.88 -19.03
N LEU A 75 26.15 8.85 -19.53
CA LEU A 75 27.31 8.40 -18.76
C LEU A 75 27.51 9.26 -17.50
N ALA A 76 27.45 10.59 -17.66
CA ALA A 76 27.55 11.52 -16.52
C ALA A 76 26.45 11.29 -15.48
N ASN A 77 25.24 10.91 -15.90
CA ASN A 77 24.16 10.57 -14.97
C ASN A 77 24.42 9.25 -14.23
N LEU A 78 24.92 8.22 -14.93
CA LEU A 78 25.33 6.96 -14.33
C LEU A 78 26.47 7.17 -13.31
N ASP A 79 27.43 8.04 -13.63
CA ASP A 79 28.56 8.38 -12.76
C ASP A 79 28.04 9.07 -11.49
N ALA A 80 27.10 10.01 -11.66
CA ALA A 80 26.46 10.70 -10.55
C ALA A 80 25.68 9.74 -9.64
N GLN A 81 24.94 8.78 -10.21
CA GLN A 81 24.25 7.76 -9.41
C GLN A 81 25.26 6.90 -8.65
N ASN A 82 26.30 6.38 -9.32
CA ASN A 82 27.31 5.53 -8.69
C ASN A 82 28.05 6.28 -7.57
N SER A 83 28.51 7.51 -7.83
CA SER A 83 29.14 8.38 -6.84
C SER A 83 28.23 8.63 -5.63
N ALA A 84 26.95 8.95 -5.87
CA ALA A 84 25.98 9.16 -4.80
C ALA A 84 25.76 7.91 -3.94
N THR A 85 25.77 6.71 -4.52
CA THR A 85 25.71 5.46 -3.74
C THR A 85 26.93 5.27 -2.85
N GLY A 86 28.12 5.66 -3.32
CA GLY A 86 29.34 5.68 -2.51
C GLY A 86 29.25 6.64 -1.33
N VAL A 87 28.71 7.85 -1.54
CA VAL A 87 28.48 8.84 -0.46
C VAL A 87 27.49 8.32 0.58
N ILE A 88 26.41 7.66 0.15
CA ILE A 88 25.47 6.99 1.05
C ILE A 88 26.17 5.93 1.89
N GLY A 89 26.98 5.08 1.24
CA GLY A 89 27.74 4.02 1.91
C GLY A 89 28.70 4.55 2.98
N LEU A 90 29.44 5.62 2.66
CA LEU A 90 30.34 6.31 3.58
C LEU A 90 29.58 6.94 4.75
N GLY A 91 28.51 7.69 4.48
CA GLY A 91 27.70 8.30 5.52
C GLY A 91 27.11 7.28 6.50
N LEU A 92 26.68 6.12 6.00
CA LEU A 92 26.18 5.03 6.85
C LEU A 92 27.28 4.33 7.67
N GLN A 93 28.49 4.21 7.14
CA GLN A 93 29.63 3.61 7.87
C GLN A 93 30.18 4.53 8.95
N LEU A 94 30.15 5.84 8.69
CA LEU A 94 30.65 6.88 9.60
C LEU A 94 29.57 7.40 10.57
N ASP A 95 28.34 6.89 10.48
CA ASP A 95 27.17 7.36 11.23
C ASP A 95 26.92 8.87 11.07
N GLU A 96 27.15 9.38 9.85
CA GLU A 96 26.96 10.78 9.47
C GLU A 96 25.63 10.96 8.71
N PRO A 97 24.56 11.40 9.39
CA PRO A 97 23.24 11.48 8.79
C PRO A 97 23.13 12.56 7.71
N ASP A 98 23.90 13.64 7.81
CA ASP A 98 23.94 14.71 6.79
C ASP A 98 24.59 14.24 5.49
N THR A 99 25.71 13.52 5.59
CA THR A 99 26.40 12.88 4.47
C THR A 99 25.46 11.88 3.78
N THR A 100 24.74 11.09 4.57
CA THR A 100 23.76 10.13 4.04
C THR A 100 22.58 10.83 3.35
N ARG A 101 21.99 11.88 3.97
CA ARG A 101 20.91 12.67 3.37
C ARG A 101 21.34 13.32 2.05
N ASN A 102 22.53 13.88 2.01
CA ASN A 102 23.07 14.52 0.80
C ASN A 102 23.32 13.48 -0.31
N GLY A 103 23.86 12.31 0.03
CA GLY A 103 24.00 11.19 -0.89
C GLY A 103 22.65 10.72 -1.46
N LEU A 104 21.64 10.57 -0.60
CA LEU A 104 20.27 10.23 -1.01
C LEU A 104 19.67 11.27 -1.95
N LEU A 105 19.84 12.57 -1.65
CA LEU A 105 19.36 13.65 -2.49
C LEU A 105 20.03 13.64 -3.86
N SER A 106 21.36 13.48 -3.91
CA SER A 106 22.11 13.37 -5.16
C SER A 106 21.68 12.15 -5.99
N LEU A 107 21.45 11.00 -5.33
CA LEU A 107 20.99 9.79 -6.00
C LEU A 107 19.59 9.99 -6.62
N ARG A 108 18.64 10.49 -5.83
CA ARG A 108 17.25 10.69 -6.27
C ARG A 108 17.12 11.76 -7.35
N THR A 109 17.93 12.82 -7.30
CA THR A 109 17.97 13.85 -8.35
C THR A 109 18.56 13.31 -9.66
N ALA A 110 19.62 12.51 -9.60
CA ALA A 110 20.17 11.86 -10.79
C ALA A 110 19.17 10.87 -11.42
N GLN A 111 18.48 10.05 -10.60
CA GLN A 111 17.42 9.15 -11.06
C GLN A 111 16.24 9.89 -11.69
N LEU A 112 15.84 11.03 -11.11
CA LEU A 112 14.77 11.88 -11.65
C LEU A 112 15.15 12.44 -13.02
N ALA A 113 16.38 12.99 -13.16
CA ALA A 113 16.88 13.49 -14.43
C ALA A 113 16.94 12.37 -15.48
N MET A 114 17.37 11.17 -15.09
CA MET A 114 17.39 10.02 -16.00
C MET A 114 16.00 9.70 -16.56
N ARG A 115 14.97 9.71 -15.70
CA ARG A 115 13.58 9.42 -16.07
C ARG A 115 12.97 10.53 -16.93
N GLN A 116 13.27 11.80 -16.66
CA GLN A 116 12.78 12.94 -17.44
C GLN A 116 13.38 12.99 -18.86
N HIS A 117 14.66 12.65 -19.00
CA HIS A 117 15.36 12.66 -20.28
C HIS A 117 15.16 11.40 -21.14
N HIS A 118 14.38 10.41 -20.66
CA HIS A 118 14.01 9.19 -21.40
C HIS A 118 15.23 8.45 -22.02
N TYR A 119 16.33 8.34 -21.28
CA TYR A 119 17.53 7.66 -21.77
C TYR A 119 17.25 6.17 -22.08
N LYS A 120 17.89 5.62 -23.11
CA LYS A 120 17.74 4.19 -23.49
C LYS A 120 18.08 3.19 -22.37
N ALA A 121 18.98 3.55 -21.46
CA ALA A 121 19.36 2.72 -20.31
C ALA A 121 18.22 2.52 -19.28
N LEU A 122 17.10 3.22 -19.40
CA LEU A 122 15.94 3.01 -18.52
C LEU A 122 15.43 1.57 -18.54
N ASN A 123 15.56 0.86 -19.65
CA ASN A 123 14.97 -0.47 -19.81
C ASN A 123 15.62 -1.56 -18.94
N THR A 124 16.83 -1.32 -18.46
CA THR A 124 17.62 -2.27 -17.64
C THR A 124 17.80 -1.80 -16.20
N MET A 125 17.36 -0.57 -15.88
CA MET A 125 17.51 -0.01 -14.54
C MET A 125 16.23 -0.11 -13.70
N PRO A 126 16.32 -0.63 -12.46
CA PRO A 126 15.20 -0.62 -11.52
C PRO A 126 15.00 0.79 -10.95
N LEU A 127 14.32 1.67 -11.69
CA LEU A 127 14.06 3.05 -11.28
C LEU A 127 12.68 3.18 -10.60
N PRO A 128 12.60 3.82 -9.41
CA PRO A 128 11.32 4.12 -8.77
C PRO A 128 10.45 5.03 -9.64
N PRO A 129 9.10 4.92 -9.57
CA PRO A 129 8.16 5.75 -10.34
C PRO A 129 8.42 7.27 -10.26
N LEU A 130 8.01 8.02 -11.30
CA LEU A 130 8.32 9.44 -11.44
C LEU A 130 7.76 10.28 -10.28
N HIS A 131 6.51 10.03 -9.89
CA HIS A 131 5.87 10.75 -8.79
C HIS A 131 6.54 10.42 -7.45
N GLN A 132 7.00 9.18 -7.26
CA GLN A 132 7.77 8.81 -6.08
C GLN A 132 9.14 9.50 -6.06
N LEU A 133 9.89 9.51 -7.18
CA LEU A 133 11.18 10.20 -7.26
C LEU A 133 11.04 11.71 -7.02
N THR A 134 10.04 12.34 -7.63
CA THR A 134 9.76 13.77 -7.44
C THR A 134 9.43 14.07 -5.97
N GLY A 135 8.64 13.19 -5.35
CA GLY A 135 8.29 13.27 -3.95
C GLY A 135 9.49 13.12 -3.02
N ASP A 136 10.33 12.11 -3.26
CA ASP A 136 11.56 11.84 -2.50
C ASP A 136 12.54 13.03 -2.58
N VAL A 137 12.74 13.61 -3.77
CA VAL A 137 13.61 14.80 -3.92
C VAL A 137 13.06 15.99 -3.13
N ARG A 138 11.73 16.21 -3.17
CA ARG A 138 11.09 17.30 -2.41
C ARG A 138 11.19 17.11 -0.91
N SER A 139 10.91 15.91 -0.40
CA SER A 139 11.02 15.61 1.03
C SER A 139 12.46 15.75 1.52
N LEU A 140 13.44 15.26 0.76
CA LEU A 140 14.87 15.40 1.08
C LEU A 140 15.35 16.86 1.06
N ASN A 141 14.83 17.69 0.14
CA ASN A 141 15.13 19.12 0.13
C ASN A 141 14.58 19.85 1.37
N VAL A 142 13.36 19.51 1.81
CA VAL A 142 12.80 20.07 3.05
C VAL A 142 13.62 19.66 4.26
N LEU A 143 13.99 18.39 4.36
CA LEU A 143 14.88 17.90 5.42
C LEU A 143 16.22 18.63 5.43
N LYS A 144 16.78 18.92 4.25
CA LYS A 144 18.01 19.70 4.12
C LYS A 144 17.83 21.14 4.57
N SER A 145 16.73 21.81 4.20
CA SER A 145 16.48 23.19 4.61
C SER A 145 16.20 23.34 6.10
N GLU A 146 15.60 22.33 6.73
CA GLU A 146 15.31 22.31 8.16
C GLU A 146 16.46 21.75 9.01
N GLY A 147 17.58 21.34 8.38
CA GLY A 147 18.71 20.74 9.09
C GLY A 147 18.39 19.40 9.77
N ARG A 148 17.36 18.69 9.31
CA ARG A 148 16.93 17.41 9.91
C ARG A 148 17.61 16.22 9.22
N PRO A 149 17.99 15.17 9.98
CA PRO A 149 18.57 13.96 9.41
C PRO A 149 17.53 13.18 8.58
N ALA A 150 17.99 12.49 7.54
CA ALA A 150 17.14 11.51 6.85
C ALA A 150 16.97 10.25 7.70
N ALA A 151 15.80 9.61 7.64
CA ALA A 151 15.58 8.35 8.34
C ALA A 151 16.34 7.20 7.63
N THR A 152 17.45 6.76 8.22
CA THR A 152 18.38 5.77 7.65
C THR A 152 18.41 4.43 8.39
N SER A 153 17.79 4.35 9.57
CA SER A 153 17.62 3.12 10.35
C SER A 153 16.16 2.87 10.73
N VAL A 154 15.77 1.59 10.76
CA VAL A 154 14.47 1.10 11.24
C VAL A 154 14.53 0.92 12.76
N SER A 155 14.84 2.02 13.46
CA SER A 155 14.93 2.03 14.92
C SER A 155 13.63 2.55 15.54
N THR A 156 13.16 3.70 15.09
CA THR A 156 11.98 4.37 15.64
C THR A 156 10.66 3.90 15.02
N SER A 157 9.53 4.16 15.69
CA SER A 157 8.20 3.89 15.15
C SER A 157 7.95 4.62 13.84
N ALA A 158 8.31 5.91 13.75
CA ALA A 158 8.15 6.70 12.55
C ALA A 158 8.89 6.09 11.34
N SER A 159 10.16 5.70 11.49
CA SER A 159 10.92 5.10 10.40
C SER A 159 10.45 3.70 10.02
N TYR A 160 9.96 2.91 10.98
CA TYR A 160 9.31 1.63 10.70
C TYR A 160 8.04 1.78 9.87
N ILE A 161 7.17 2.73 10.23
CA ILE A 161 5.93 3.01 9.50
C ILE A 161 6.24 3.39 8.06
N VAL A 162 7.18 4.32 7.84
CA VAL A 162 7.58 4.76 6.50
C VAL A 162 8.01 3.59 5.62
N LEU A 163 8.74 2.64 6.20
CA LEU A 163 9.24 1.47 5.46
C LEU A 163 8.14 0.47 5.10
N VAL A 164 7.16 0.24 5.98
CA VAL A 164 6.13 -0.79 5.78
C VAL A 164 4.91 -0.27 4.98
N LEU A 165 4.75 1.06 4.86
CA LEU A 165 3.66 1.70 4.10
C LEU A 165 3.40 1.12 2.70
N PRO A 166 4.41 0.84 1.84
CA PRO A 166 4.17 0.25 0.53
C PRO A 166 3.51 -1.14 0.58
N TYR A 167 3.76 -1.90 1.64
CA TYR A 167 3.24 -3.25 1.81
C TYR A 167 1.90 -3.27 2.56
N LEU A 168 1.63 -2.25 3.38
CA LEU A 168 0.42 -2.18 4.20
C LEU A 168 -0.86 -2.29 3.38
N GLY A 169 -0.95 -1.66 2.21
CA GLY A 169 -2.15 -1.73 1.36
C GLY A 169 -2.51 -3.18 0.98
N TRP A 170 -1.50 -3.98 0.65
CA TRP A 170 -1.68 -5.39 0.27
C TRP A 170 -2.05 -6.27 1.46
N ILE A 171 -1.36 -6.13 2.58
CA ILE A 171 -1.61 -6.93 3.78
C ILE A 171 -3.01 -6.64 4.34
N THR A 172 -3.39 -5.36 4.40
CA THR A 172 -4.71 -4.93 4.87
C THR A 172 -5.83 -5.31 3.90
N GLY A 173 -5.58 -5.29 2.59
CA GLY A 173 -6.49 -5.82 1.58
C GLY A 173 -6.70 -7.33 1.72
N ALA A 174 -5.62 -8.11 1.88
CA ALA A 174 -5.70 -9.55 2.11
C ALA A 174 -6.50 -9.89 3.38
N ALA A 175 -6.30 -9.14 4.47
CA ALA A 175 -7.09 -9.29 5.69
C ALA A 175 -8.59 -9.04 5.43
N ALA A 176 -8.95 -7.98 4.69
CA ALA A 176 -10.34 -7.71 4.33
C ALA A 176 -10.99 -8.86 3.53
N ILE A 177 -10.25 -9.45 2.59
CA ILE A 177 -10.71 -10.58 1.77
C ILE A 177 -10.95 -11.82 2.64
N LEU A 178 -9.97 -12.20 3.47
CA LEU A 178 -10.07 -13.40 4.33
C LEU A 178 -11.18 -13.27 5.38
N LEU A 179 -11.40 -12.07 5.91
CA LEU A 179 -12.51 -11.81 6.83
C LEU A 179 -13.87 -11.91 6.14
N SER A 180 -13.99 -11.49 4.88
CA SER A 180 -15.27 -11.35 4.18
C SER A 180 -15.64 -12.46 3.20
N CYS A 181 -14.73 -13.39 2.89
CA CYS A 181 -14.93 -14.42 1.86
C CYS A 181 -16.11 -15.36 2.13
N ASP A 182 -16.50 -15.58 3.39
CA ASP A 182 -17.65 -16.41 3.81
C ASP A 182 -18.88 -15.60 4.24
N SER A 183 -18.82 -14.28 4.13
CA SER A 183 -19.75 -13.30 4.72
C SER A 183 -21.24 -13.60 4.52
N TRP A 184 -21.63 -14.12 3.35
CA TRP A 184 -23.01 -14.45 3.01
C TRP A 184 -23.28 -15.96 2.86
N ILE A 185 -22.23 -16.75 2.65
CA ILE A 185 -22.31 -18.22 2.50
C ILE A 185 -22.74 -18.87 3.81
N GLU A 186 -22.21 -18.39 4.94
CA GLU A 186 -22.51 -18.92 6.27
C GLU A 186 -24.00 -18.84 6.61
N ARG A 187 -24.68 -17.77 6.18
CA ARG A 187 -26.13 -17.62 6.35
C ARG A 187 -26.93 -18.63 5.52
N ARG A 188 -26.49 -18.95 4.30
CA ARG A 188 -27.15 -19.98 3.48
C ARG A 188 -26.98 -21.38 4.08
N ARG A 189 -25.82 -21.68 4.68
CA ARG A 189 -25.55 -22.97 5.32
C ARG A 189 -26.37 -23.20 6.59
N HIS A 190 -26.69 -22.14 7.33
CA HIS A 190 -27.46 -22.22 8.58
C HIS A 190 -28.88 -21.65 8.44
N ARG A 191 -29.60 -22.09 7.41
CA ARG A 191 -30.97 -21.63 7.10
C ARG A 191 -31.95 -21.81 8.27
N THR A 192 -31.75 -22.86 9.08
CA THR A 192 -32.54 -23.20 10.29
C THR A 192 -32.38 -22.21 11.45
N LEU A 193 -31.23 -21.52 11.58
CA LEU A 193 -31.02 -20.49 12.61
C LEU A 193 -31.68 -19.15 12.24
N ILE A 194 -31.97 -18.94 10.95
CA ILE A 194 -32.50 -17.68 10.41
C ILE A 194 -34.03 -17.72 10.29
N THR A 195 -34.64 -18.87 10.03
CA THR A 195 -36.10 -19.04 10.01
C THR A 195 -36.78 -18.70 11.34
N ALA A 196 -36.04 -18.67 12.46
CA ALA A 196 -36.54 -18.24 13.76
C ALA A 196 -36.62 -16.71 13.93
N ARG A 197 -36.09 -15.90 13.01
CA ARG A 197 -36.17 -14.44 13.03
C ARG A 197 -36.50 -13.89 11.63
N PRO A 198 -37.75 -13.46 11.35
CA PRO A 198 -38.11 -12.87 10.07
C PRO A 198 -37.48 -11.47 9.95
N LEU A 199 -36.22 -11.42 9.52
CA LEU A 199 -35.53 -10.19 9.19
C LEU A 199 -35.57 -9.98 7.68
N THR A 200 -35.92 -8.77 7.25
CA THR A 200 -35.77 -8.40 5.84
C THR A 200 -34.31 -8.57 5.43
N ALA A 201 -34.08 -9.17 4.27
CA ALA A 201 -32.74 -9.56 3.87
C ALA A 201 -31.77 -8.37 3.67
N GLY A 202 -32.30 -7.18 3.38
CA GLY A 202 -31.54 -5.93 3.38
C GLY A 202 -30.98 -5.56 4.76
N LEU A 203 -31.77 -5.72 5.83
CA LEU A 203 -31.35 -5.44 7.21
C LEU A 203 -30.30 -6.44 7.71
N ALA A 204 -30.42 -7.70 7.28
CA ALA A 204 -29.43 -8.73 7.55
C ALA A 204 -28.10 -8.44 6.84
N GLY A 205 -28.15 -8.02 5.57
CA GLY A 205 -26.98 -7.61 4.79
C GLY A 205 -26.28 -6.39 5.38
N SER A 206 -27.02 -5.33 5.70
CA SER A 206 -26.45 -4.12 6.28
C SER A 206 -25.83 -4.37 7.66
N SER A 207 -26.47 -5.22 8.49
CA SER A 207 -25.92 -5.62 9.79
C SER A 207 -24.58 -6.35 9.64
N ARG A 208 -24.51 -7.32 8.71
CA ARG A 208 -23.29 -8.09 8.47
C ARG A 208 -22.17 -7.22 7.90
N LEU A 209 -22.48 -6.34 6.96
CA LEU A 209 -21.53 -5.37 6.41
C LEU A 209 -20.95 -4.51 7.54
N LEU A 210 -21.81 -3.87 8.34
CA LEU A 210 -21.39 -2.98 9.42
C LEU A 210 -20.51 -3.71 10.43
N MET A 211 -20.86 -4.93 10.81
CA MET A 211 -20.10 -5.71 11.79
C MET A 211 -18.75 -6.20 11.25
N LEU A 212 -18.69 -6.63 9.99
CA LEU A 212 -17.42 -6.99 9.35
C LEU A 212 -16.52 -5.77 9.17
N THR A 213 -17.07 -4.64 8.74
CA THR A 213 -16.35 -3.37 8.64
C THR A 213 -15.84 -2.91 10.00
N GLY A 214 -16.67 -2.97 11.05
CA GLY A 214 -16.27 -2.63 12.41
C GLY A 214 -15.14 -3.51 12.94
N PHE A 215 -15.24 -4.82 12.73
CA PHE A 215 -14.18 -5.77 13.10
C PHE A 215 -12.89 -5.54 12.31
N TYR A 216 -13.01 -5.23 11.01
CA TYR A 216 -11.88 -4.86 10.17
C TYR A 216 -11.18 -3.59 10.66
N ILE A 217 -11.92 -2.53 10.97
CA ILE A 217 -11.36 -1.28 11.52
C ILE A 217 -10.63 -1.56 12.84
N LEU A 218 -11.23 -2.34 13.74
CA LEU A 218 -10.56 -2.72 15.00
C LEU A 218 -9.28 -3.53 14.77
N THR A 219 -9.29 -4.41 13.77
CA THR A 219 -8.11 -5.17 13.35
C THR A 219 -7.00 -4.23 12.85
N LEU A 220 -7.35 -3.23 12.03
CA LEU A 220 -6.41 -2.21 11.57
C LEU A 220 -5.85 -1.37 12.72
N LEU A 221 -6.71 -0.91 13.64
CA LEU A 221 -6.29 -0.14 14.80
C LEU A 221 -5.37 -0.93 15.73
N ALA A 222 -5.66 -2.21 15.96
CA ALA A 222 -4.80 -3.09 16.74
C ALA A 222 -3.44 -3.28 16.06
N GLY A 223 -3.42 -3.49 14.74
CA GLY A 223 -2.19 -3.63 13.96
C GLY A 223 -1.35 -2.35 13.97
N PHE A 224 -2.01 -1.19 13.82
CA PHE A 224 -1.37 0.12 13.94
C PHE A 224 -0.79 0.36 15.33
N ALA A 225 -1.54 0.03 16.39
CA ALA A 225 -1.07 0.15 17.77
C ALA A 225 0.17 -0.71 18.01
N LEU A 226 0.19 -1.95 17.51
CA LEU A 226 1.40 -2.78 17.56
C LEU A 226 2.55 -2.13 16.77
N MET A 227 2.31 -1.73 15.52
CA MET A 227 3.32 -1.07 14.67
C MET A 227 3.96 0.16 15.35
N VAL A 228 3.20 0.91 16.15
CA VAL A 228 3.74 2.01 16.95
C VAL A 228 4.44 1.51 18.22
N ALA A 229 3.81 0.60 18.96
CA ALA A 229 4.26 0.16 20.28
C ALA A 229 5.56 -0.68 20.24
N THR A 230 5.71 -1.62 19.29
CA THR A 230 6.90 -2.49 19.27
C THR A 230 8.20 -1.70 19.12
N PRO A 231 8.35 -0.77 18.15
CA PRO A 231 9.54 0.07 18.05
C PRO A 231 9.64 1.07 19.21
N ALA A 232 8.51 1.64 19.66
CA ALA A 232 8.49 2.65 20.72
C ALA A 232 9.07 2.13 22.04
N LEU A 233 8.83 0.85 22.37
CA LEU A 233 9.36 0.21 23.58
C LEU A 233 10.87 -0.03 23.53
N ILE A 234 11.49 -0.04 22.34
CA ILE A 234 12.91 -0.37 22.16
C ILE A 234 13.74 0.89 21.89
N ALA A 235 13.27 1.76 21.00
CA ALA A 235 14.04 2.90 20.49
C ALA A 235 13.21 4.21 20.37
N GLY A 236 11.99 4.22 20.88
CA GLY A 236 11.13 5.41 20.93
C GLY A 236 10.31 5.68 19.67
N LEU A 237 9.50 6.73 19.73
CA LEU A 237 8.48 7.06 18.72
C LEU A 237 9.06 7.63 17.41
N GLY A 238 10.16 8.37 17.49
CA GLY A 238 10.73 9.10 16.34
C GLY A 238 9.94 10.36 15.96
N ASP A 239 10.21 10.89 14.75
CA ASP A 239 9.61 12.14 14.27
C ASP A 239 8.36 11.88 13.41
N PHE A 240 7.17 12.07 13.99
CA PHE A 240 5.89 11.99 13.26
C PHE A 240 5.59 13.23 12.42
N ASN A 241 6.41 14.29 12.51
CA ASN A 241 6.36 15.44 11.62
C ASN A 241 7.30 15.27 10.41
N TYR A 242 7.85 14.08 10.21
CA TYR A 242 8.69 13.78 9.06
C TYR A 242 7.95 14.10 7.74
N PRO A 243 8.56 14.87 6.82
CA PRO A 243 7.93 15.31 5.59
C PRO A 243 7.83 14.15 4.59
N ILE A 244 6.61 13.87 4.13
CA ILE A 244 6.32 12.86 3.11
C ILE A 244 5.52 13.50 1.99
N ALA A 245 5.91 13.20 0.75
CA ALA A 245 5.22 13.71 -0.41
C ALA A 245 3.96 12.89 -0.74
N VAL A 246 2.86 13.58 -1.04
CA VAL A 246 1.64 13.05 -1.62
C VAL A 246 1.62 13.43 -3.09
N MET A 247 1.36 12.46 -3.96
CA MET A 247 1.29 12.64 -5.42
C MET A 247 2.52 13.35 -5.99
N GLY A 248 3.70 13.11 -5.40
CA GLY A 248 4.96 13.76 -5.78
C GLY A 248 5.02 15.29 -5.65
N THR A 249 3.97 15.93 -5.11
CA THR A 249 3.81 17.38 -5.18
C THR A 249 3.58 18.05 -3.83
N ALA A 250 2.58 17.62 -3.07
CA ALA A 250 2.26 18.17 -1.76
C ALA A 250 3.10 17.51 -0.67
N ILE A 251 3.66 18.27 0.26
CA ILE A 251 4.43 17.73 1.38
C ILE A 251 3.54 17.77 2.61
N LEU A 252 3.32 16.61 3.22
CA LEU A 252 2.54 16.47 4.45
C LEU A 252 3.41 15.85 5.55
N PRO A 253 3.20 16.23 6.82
CA PRO A 253 3.72 15.49 7.95
C PRO A 253 3.28 14.01 7.92
N LEU A 254 4.13 13.11 8.40
CA LEU A 254 3.84 11.66 8.46
C LEU A 254 2.49 11.36 9.14
N TRP A 255 2.13 12.05 10.22
CA TRP A 255 0.82 11.83 10.87
C TRP A 255 -0.38 12.14 9.95
N GLN A 256 -0.31 13.19 9.13
CA GLN A 256 -1.36 13.50 8.15
C GLN A 256 -1.41 12.46 7.04
N TYR A 257 -0.23 12.02 6.58
CA TYR A 257 -0.11 10.96 5.59
C TYR A 257 -0.76 9.65 6.09
N ILE A 258 -0.50 9.26 7.35
CA ILE A 258 -1.09 8.08 7.98
C ILE A 258 -2.61 8.18 8.03
N LEU A 259 -3.17 9.36 8.36
CA LEU A 259 -4.63 9.55 8.39
C LEU A 259 -5.25 9.38 7.01
N LEU A 260 -4.67 9.99 5.97
CA LEU A 260 -5.14 9.83 4.60
C LEU A 260 -5.02 8.37 4.12
N PHE A 261 -3.89 7.73 4.42
CA PHE A 261 -3.65 6.33 4.09
C PHE A 261 -4.65 5.40 4.78
N GLY A 262 -4.88 5.60 6.08
CA GLY A 262 -5.86 4.84 6.86
C GLY A 262 -7.28 5.02 6.32
N GLY A 263 -7.67 6.26 5.98
CA GLY A 263 -8.97 6.54 5.39
C GLY A 263 -9.21 5.79 4.06
N LEU A 264 -8.24 5.86 3.14
CA LEU A 264 -8.29 5.12 1.87
C LEU A 264 -8.31 3.61 2.08
N THR A 265 -7.50 3.11 3.01
CA THR A 265 -7.41 1.67 3.31
C THR A 265 -8.73 1.15 3.87
N ILE A 266 -9.37 1.90 4.77
CA ILE A 266 -10.71 1.58 5.28
C ILE A 266 -11.72 1.54 4.15
N LEU A 267 -11.70 2.54 3.25
CA LEU A 267 -12.62 2.61 2.13
C LEU A 267 -12.42 1.45 1.13
N ALA A 268 -11.17 1.11 0.81
CA ALA A 268 -10.82 -0.05 0.00
C ALA A 268 -11.29 -1.36 0.67
N GLY A 269 -11.11 -1.48 1.98
CA GLY A 269 -11.61 -2.60 2.77
C GLY A 269 -13.13 -2.73 2.74
N ILE A 270 -13.88 -1.62 2.89
CA ILE A 270 -15.35 -1.61 2.75
C ILE A 270 -15.75 -2.08 1.36
N TRP A 271 -15.09 -1.58 0.32
CA TRP A 271 -15.35 -2.00 -1.05
C TRP A 271 -15.11 -3.51 -1.20
N LEU A 272 -13.98 -4.04 -0.72
CA LEU A 272 -13.67 -5.48 -0.75
C LEU A 272 -14.71 -6.33 -0.03
N ILE A 273 -15.14 -5.91 1.17
CA ILE A 273 -16.17 -6.61 1.94
C ILE A 273 -17.50 -6.61 1.17
N SER A 274 -17.92 -5.46 0.63
CA SER A 274 -19.15 -5.35 -0.16
C SER A 274 -19.10 -6.20 -1.44
N PHE A 275 -17.94 -6.25 -2.09
CA PHE A 275 -17.73 -7.04 -3.30
C PHE A 275 -17.74 -8.54 -2.99
N SER A 276 -17.09 -8.98 -1.91
CA SER A 276 -17.18 -10.36 -1.42
C SER A 276 -18.62 -10.78 -1.11
N MET A 277 -19.40 -9.91 -0.47
CA MET A 277 -20.82 -10.17 -0.19
C MET A 277 -21.62 -10.32 -1.48
N LEU A 278 -21.37 -9.47 -2.47
CA LEU A 278 -22.02 -9.54 -3.78
C LEU A 278 -21.65 -10.84 -4.52
N VAL A 279 -20.36 -11.19 -4.59
CA VAL A 279 -19.87 -12.43 -5.21
C VAL A 279 -20.49 -13.66 -4.54
N ASN A 280 -20.62 -13.64 -3.22
CA ASN A 280 -21.26 -14.70 -2.44
C ASN A 280 -22.77 -14.87 -2.73
N THR A 281 -23.41 -13.94 -3.44
CA THR A 281 -24.79 -14.16 -3.93
C THR A 281 -24.81 -15.17 -5.08
N TRP A 282 -23.79 -15.14 -5.94
CA TRP A 282 -23.66 -16.05 -7.10
C TRP A 282 -22.94 -17.34 -6.75
N ILE A 283 -21.99 -17.27 -5.81
CA ILE A 283 -21.07 -18.36 -5.50
C ILE A 283 -21.23 -18.79 -4.05
N THR A 284 -21.35 -20.11 -3.82
CA THR A 284 -21.49 -20.70 -2.48
C THR A 284 -20.20 -21.33 -1.95
N ASN A 285 -19.09 -21.11 -2.64
CA ASN A 285 -17.76 -21.63 -2.31
C ASN A 285 -16.83 -20.50 -1.83
N VAL A 286 -16.40 -20.59 -0.57
CA VAL A 286 -15.54 -19.61 0.11
C VAL A 286 -14.20 -19.45 -0.59
N TYR A 287 -13.58 -20.54 -1.05
CA TYR A 287 -12.28 -20.51 -1.72
C TYR A 287 -12.37 -19.81 -3.08
N LEU A 288 -13.45 -20.06 -3.81
CA LEU A 288 -13.68 -19.42 -5.11
C LEU A 288 -13.96 -17.92 -4.95
N THR A 289 -14.72 -17.52 -3.94
CA THR A 289 -14.91 -16.10 -3.62
C THR A 289 -13.57 -15.43 -3.28
N ALA A 290 -12.76 -16.03 -2.40
CA ALA A 290 -11.45 -15.50 -2.04
C ALA A 290 -10.54 -15.36 -3.28
N PHE A 291 -10.54 -16.36 -4.17
CA PHE A 291 -9.77 -16.33 -5.41
C PHE A 291 -10.22 -15.19 -6.33
N ILE A 292 -11.53 -15.04 -6.60
CA ILE A 292 -12.06 -14.00 -7.49
C ILE A 292 -11.77 -12.60 -6.95
N VAL A 293 -12.00 -12.37 -5.66
CA VAL A 293 -11.78 -11.05 -5.05
C VAL A 293 -10.29 -10.71 -5.00
N THR A 294 -9.41 -11.70 -4.74
CA THR A 294 -7.96 -11.50 -4.79
C THR A 294 -7.48 -11.21 -6.20
N ALA A 295 -7.94 -11.99 -7.19
CA ALA A 295 -7.63 -11.74 -8.59
C ALA A 295 -8.06 -10.33 -9.01
N ALA A 296 -9.25 -9.90 -8.60
CA ALA A 296 -9.76 -8.56 -8.87
C ALA A 296 -8.81 -7.46 -8.34
N GLY A 297 -8.22 -7.63 -7.15
CA GLY A 297 -7.25 -6.70 -6.60
C GLY A 297 -5.86 -6.74 -7.24
N LEU A 298 -5.44 -7.89 -7.78
CA LEU A 298 -4.13 -8.05 -8.43
C LEU A 298 -4.13 -7.70 -9.94
N LEU A 299 -5.30 -7.75 -10.58
CA LEU A 299 -5.45 -7.48 -12.01
C LEU A 299 -4.83 -6.14 -12.49
N PRO A 300 -4.99 -5.01 -11.77
CA PRO A 300 -4.34 -3.75 -12.15
C PRO A 300 -2.81 -3.79 -12.16
N VAL A 301 -2.22 -4.65 -11.34
CA VAL A 301 -0.77 -4.84 -11.28
C VAL A 301 -0.28 -5.74 -12.40
N MET A 302 -1.03 -6.81 -12.71
CA MET A 302 -0.66 -7.78 -13.74
C MET A 302 -0.90 -7.24 -15.16
N LEU A 303 -1.94 -6.42 -15.36
CA LEU A 303 -2.36 -5.91 -16.67
C LEU A 303 -2.52 -4.38 -16.65
N PRO A 304 -1.44 -3.60 -16.37
CA PRO A 304 -1.53 -2.15 -16.25
C PRO A 304 -2.03 -1.46 -17.53
N GLN A 305 -1.69 -2.01 -18.71
CA GLN A 305 -2.15 -1.50 -20.01
C GLN A 305 -3.68 -1.61 -20.20
N LEU A 306 -4.31 -2.64 -19.63
CA LEU A 306 -5.77 -2.77 -19.65
C LEU A 306 -6.41 -1.72 -18.72
N PHE A 307 -5.82 -1.54 -17.55
CA PHE A 307 -6.31 -0.58 -16.55
C PHE A 307 -5.94 0.87 -16.86
N HIS A 308 -5.10 1.12 -17.87
CA HIS A 308 -5.00 2.42 -18.51
C HIS A 308 -6.37 2.86 -19.05
N PHE A 309 -7.15 1.96 -19.66
CA PHE A 309 -8.49 2.28 -20.17
C PHE A 309 -9.59 2.09 -19.12
N LEU A 310 -9.41 1.14 -18.21
CA LEU A 310 -10.35 0.81 -17.13
C LEU A 310 -10.02 1.51 -15.81
N TRP A 311 -9.39 2.68 -15.87
CA TRP A 311 -8.98 3.44 -14.68
C TRP A 311 -10.15 3.90 -13.81
N PHE A 312 -11.38 3.92 -14.35
CA PHE A 312 -12.61 4.25 -13.64
C PHE A 312 -13.17 3.09 -12.78
N LEU A 313 -12.58 1.90 -12.86
CA LEU A 313 -12.91 0.78 -11.98
C LEU A 313 -12.27 0.97 -10.60
N PRO A 314 -12.81 0.34 -9.54
CA PRO A 314 -12.30 0.51 -8.18
C PRO A 314 -10.99 -0.26 -7.92
N MET A 315 -10.72 -1.30 -8.71
CA MET A 315 -9.59 -2.23 -8.49
C MET A 315 -8.22 -1.55 -8.38
N PRO A 316 -7.85 -0.58 -9.26
CA PRO A 316 -6.53 0.04 -9.18
C PRO A 316 -6.29 0.83 -7.90
N TYR A 317 -7.36 1.31 -7.26
CA TYR A 317 -7.30 2.14 -6.06
C TYR A 317 -7.27 1.33 -4.76
N LEU A 318 -7.31 -0.01 -4.84
CA LEU A 318 -7.15 -0.88 -3.67
C LEU A 318 -5.73 -0.80 -3.09
N ASP A 319 -4.74 -0.48 -3.93
CA ASP A 319 -3.39 -0.13 -3.51
C ASP A 319 -3.37 1.33 -3.00
N SER A 320 -3.69 1.50 -1.71
CA SER A 320 -3.79 2.81 -1.06
C SER A 320 -2.45 3.56 -1.05
N TYR A 321 -1.32 2.84 -0.96
CA TYR A 321 0.00 3.45 -1.04
C TYR A 321 0.26 3.97 -2.46
N ALA A 322 -0.02 3.14 -3.48
CA ALA A 322 0.21 3.57 -4.85
C ALA A 322 -0.67 4.77 -5.25
N THR A 323 -1.88 4.80 -4.72
CA THR A 323 -2.80 5.93 -4.87
C THR A 323 -2.21 7.19 -4.23
N LEU A 324 -1.78 7.17 -2.96
CA LEU A 324 -1.27 8.36 -2.27
C LEU A 324 0.08 8.86 -2.77
N SER A 325 0.99 7.93 -3.08
CA SER A 325 2.33 8.27 -3.59
C SER A 325 2.30 8.81 -5.03
N GLY A 326 1.21 8.60 -5.76
CA GLY A 326 1.08 8.90 -7.19
C GLY A 326 1.74 7.88 -8.12
N THR A 327 2.30 6.81 -7.55
CA THR A 327 2.86 5.71 -8.36
C THR A 327 1.77 5.00 -9.18
N LEU A 328 0.49 5.09 -8.79
CA LEU A 328 -0.64 4.59 -9.57
C LEU A 328 -0.81 5.33 -10.91
N VAL A 329 -0.63 6.66 -10.90
CA VAL A 329 -0.68 7.49 -12.11
C VAL A 329 0.39 7.04 -13.10
N ASP A 330 1.60 6.81 -12.60
CA ASP A 330 2.73 6.32 -13.41
C ASP A 330 2.48 4.90 -13.91
N ARG A 331 1.97 4.01 -13.07
CA ARG A 331 1.70 2.60 -13.39
C ARG A 331 0.66 2.45 -14.49
N LEU A 332 -0.42 3.22 -14.41
CA LEU A 332 -1.51 3.20 -15.39
C LEU A 332 -1.29 4.15 -16.55
N ASN A 333 -0.28 5.02 -16.50
CA ASN A 333 -0.09 6.14 -17.41
C ASN A 333 -1.37 6.99 -17.55
N GLN A 334 -2.04 7.27 -16.44
CA GLN A 334 -3.32 7.99 -16.40
C GLN A 334 -3.28 9.15 -15.40
N PRO A 335 -3.18 10.42 -15.85
CA PRO A 335 -3.05 11.57 -14.95
C PRO A 335 -4.29 11.82 -14.11
N LEU A 336 -5.45 11.31 -14.53
CA LEU A 336 -6.71 11.43 -13.80
C LEU A 336 -6.83 10.44 -12.63
N ALA A 337 -5.93 9.45 -12.50
CA ALA A 337 -5.96 8.46 -11.41
C ALA A 337 -5.47 9.06 -10.08
N SER A 338 -6.13 10.13 -9.63
CA SER A 338 -5.78 10.90 -8.44
C SER A 338 -6.41 10.34 -7.16
N VAL A 339 -5.96 10.82 -5.99
CA VAL A 339 -6.52 10.43 -4.68
C VAL A 339 -8.01 10.74 -4.59
N VAL A 340 -8.41 11.93 -5.04
CA VAL A 340 -9.80 12.42 -4.95
C VAL A 340 -10.70 11.58 -5.83
N ILE A 341 -10.28 11.32 -7.07
CA ILE A 341 -11.02 10.50 -8.03
C ILE A 341 -11.10 9.05 -7.55
N GLY A 342 -9.99 8.48 -7.08
CA GLY A 342 -9.96 7.13 -6.51
C GLY A 342 -10.90 6.96 -5.32
N THR A 343 -10.91 7.94 -4.40
CA THR A 343 -11.84 7.98 -3.27
C THR A 343 -13.29 7.98 -3.77
N GLY A 344 -13.61 8.87 -4.71
CA GLY A 344 -14.96 8.96 -5.29
C GLY A 344 -15.41 7.68 -5.98
N LEU A 345 -14.51 7.04 -6.74
CA LEU A 345 -14.79 5.78 -7.43
C LEU A 345 -14.99 4.61 -6.45
N LEU A 346 -14.16 4.49 -5.40
CA LEU A 346 -14.35 3.48 -4.37
C LEU A 346 -15.71 3.63 -3.68
N PHE A 347 -16.10 4.87 -3.34
CA PHE A 347 -17.44 5.14 -2.78
C PHE A 347 -18.55 4.76 -3.76
N LEU A 348 -18.49 5.26 -4.99
CA LEU A 348 -19.49 5.00 -6.03
C LEU A 348 -19.69 3.49 -6.24
N TRP A 349 -18.61 2.76 -6.44
CA TRP A 349 -18.66 1.31 -6.68
C TRP A 349 -19.08 0.52 -5.44
N THR A 350 -18.83 1.03 -4.24
CA THR A 350 -19.38 0.44 -3.00
C THR A 350 -20.91 0.53 -3.01
N PHE A 351 -21.47 1.69 -3.35
CA PHE A 351 -22.93 1.83 -3.50
C PHE A 351 -23.50 0.93 -4.59
N VAL A 352 -22.83 0.84 -5.75
CA VAL A 352 -23.23 -0.08 -6.83
C VAL A 352 -23.25 -1.52 -6.35
N ASN A 353 -22.20 -1.98 -5.65
CA ASN A 353 -22.13 -3.35 -5.11
C ASN A 353 -23.30 -3.63 -4.16
N LEU A 354 -23.57 -2.71 -3.23
CA LEU A 354 -24.64 -2.86 -2.25
C LEU A 354 -26.04 -2.81 -2.89
N PHE A 355 -26.23 -1.97 -3.91
CA PHE A 355 -27.48 -1.90 -4.65
C PHE A 355 -27.78 -3.20 -5.40
N ILE A 356 -26.80 -3.73 -6.15
CA ILE A 356 -26.94 -5.01 -6.87
C ILE A 356 -27.16 -6.16 -5.88
N PHE A 357 -26.41 -6.18 -4.78
CA PHE A 357 -26.58 -7.16 -3.71
C PHE A 357 -28.01 -7.13 -3.16
N GLY A 358 -28.54 -5.95 -2.84
CA GLY A 358 -29.91 -5.79 -2.34
C GLY A 358 -30.97 -6.29 -3.32
N LEU A 359 -30.82 -6.03 -4.62
CA LEU A 359 -31.71 -6.54 -5.66
C LEU A 359 -31.67 -8.07 -5.77
N ARG A 360 -30.48 -8.65 -5.72
CA ARG A 360 -30.29 -10.11 -5.82
C ARG A 360 -30.89 -10.84 -4.63
N VAL A 361 -30.60 -10.36 -3.42
CA VAL A 361 -31.10 -11.01 -2.21
C VAL A 361 -32.63 -10.93 -2.11
N LYS A 362 -33.25 -9.84 -2.58
CA LYS A 362 -34.72 -9.76 -2.68
C LYS A 362 -35.30 -10.82 -3.62
N LYS A 363 -34.66 -11.06 -4.78
CA LYS A 363 -35.09 -12.09 -5.74
C LYS A 363 -34.94 -13.51 -5.21
N GLU A 364 -34.05 -13.77 -4.24
CA GLU A 364 -33.88 -15.09 -3.61
C GLU A 364 -34.88 -15.36 -2.49
N ALA A 365 -35.50 -14.31 -1.95
CA ALA A 365 -36.47 -14.37 -0.86
C ALA A 365 -37.92 -14.40 -1.34
N ALA A 366 -38.18 -13.96 -2.57
CA ALA A 366 -39.43 -14.13 -3.30
C ALA A 366 -39.44 -15.48 -4.01
#